data_AF-A0AAN0LVA3-F1
#
_entry.id   AF-A0AAN0LVA3-F1
#
_cell.length_a   1.000
_cell.length_b   1.000
_cell.length_c   1.000
_cell.angle_alpha   90.00
_cell.angle_beta   90.00
_cell.angle_gamma   90.00
#
_symmetry.space_group_name_H-M   'P 1'
#
loop_
_entity.id
_entity.type
_entity.pdbx_description
1 polymer ?
#
loop_
_entity_poly.entity_id
_entity_poly.type
_entity_poly.pdbx_seq_one_letter_code
_entity_poly.pdbx_strand_id
1 'polypeptide(L)'
;MIDELAHTNAPGVRHHKRYQDIEELLHNGINVYTTVNIQHIESLNDVVEVITGVVVNERVPDRIFDEAETIALIDIAPRDLIDRLHAW
;
A
#
# COMPACT_ATOMS: atom_id res chain seq x y z
N MET A 1 -11.23 8.99 -2.53
CA MET A 1 -10.11 8.51 -1.69
C MET A 1 -10.38 7.05 -1.37
N ILE A 2 -9.38 6.19 -1.53
CA ILE A 2 -9.45 4.75 -1.30
C ILE A 2 -8.18 4.37 -0.55
N ASP A 3 -8.27 3.94 0.69
CA ASP A 3 -7.10 3.58 1.49
C ASP A 3 -6.56 2.17 1.17
N GLU A 4 -5.34 1.89 1.62
CA GLU A 4 -4.68 0.57 1.56
C GLU A 4 -4.57 -0.01 0.14
N LEU A 5 -3.78 0.63 -0.71
CA LEU A 5 -3.53 0.21 -2.10
C LEU A 5 -3.21 -1.30 -2.26
N ALA A 6 -2.47 -1.87 -1.31
CA ALA A 6 -2.02 -3.26 -1.34
C ALA A 6 -3.08 -4.28 -0.90
N HIS A 7 -4.26 -3.83 -0.46
CA HIS A 7 -5.29 -4.69 0.09
C HIS A 7 -5.73 -5.81 -0.87
N THR A 8 -5.97 -6.99 -0.30
CA THR A 8 -6.60 -8.13 -0.96
C THR A 8 -8.09 -8.07 -0.72
N ASN A 9 -8.86 -7.92 -1.79
CA ASN A 9 -10.29 -7.77 -1.66
C ASN A 9 -10.96 -9.07 -1.17
N ALA A 10 -12.17 -8.93 -0.64
CA ALA A 10 -12.96 -10.07 -0.16
C ALA A 10 -13.22 -11.11 -1.27
N PRO A 11 -13.33 -12.41 -0.92
CA PRO A 11 -13.66 -13.44 -1.90
C PRO A 11 -14.98 -13.15 -2.63
N GLY A 12 -15.03 -13.45 -3.93
CA GLY A 12 -16.23 -13.32 -4.75
C GLY A 12 -16.50 -11.92 -5.31
N VAL A 13 -15.66 -10.93 -4.99
CA VAL A 13 -15.68 -9.63 -5.69
C VAL A 13 -14.95 -9.71 -7.03
N ARG A 14 -15.21 -8.74 -7.91
CA ARG A 14 -14.73 -8.73 -9.30
C ARG A 14 -13.21 -8.79 -9.41
N HIS A 15 -12.52 -7.97 -8.63
CA HIS A 15 -11.06 -7.86 -8.64
C HIS A 15 -10.47 -8.42 -7.37
N HIS A 16 -9.36 -9.15 -7.48
CA HIS A 16 -8.71 -9.77 -6.33
C HIS A 16 -7.94 -8.75 -5.47
N LYS A 17 -7.46 -7.66 -6.06
CA LYS A 17 -6.63 -6.64 -5.40
C LYS A 17 -7.23 -5.25 -5.55
N ARG A 18 -7.10 -4.43 -4.51
CA ARG A 18 -7.62 -3.05 -4.52
C ARG A 18 -6.96 -2.17 -5.57
N TYR A 19 -5.68 -2.39 -5.89
CA TYR A 19 -5.04 -1.66 -7.00
C TYR A 19 -5.73 -1.89 -8.35
N GLN A 20 -6.36 -3.05 -8.57
CA GLN A 20 -7.08 -3.33 -9.82
C GLN A 20 -8.40 -2.56 -9.90
N ASP A 21 -9.08 -2.38 -8.76
CA ASP A 21 -10.24 -1.49 -8.68
C ASP A 21 -9.81 -0.04 -9.01
N ILE A 22 -8.66 0.38 -8.50
CA ILE A 22 -8.09 1.72 -8.76
C ILE A 22 -7.72 1.87 -10.24
N GLU A 23 -7.08 0.88 -10.86
CA GLU A 23 -6.80 0.89 -12.30
C GLU A 23 -8.09 1.03 -13.13
N GLU A 24 -9.18 0.35 -12.75
CA GLU A 24 -10.48 0.50 -13.42
C GLU A 24 -11.05 1.92 -13.24
N LEU A 25 -10.96 2.51 -12.05
CA LEU A 25 -11.40 3.90 -11.82
C LEU A 25 -10.59 4.89 -12.65
N LEU A 26 -9.27 4.73 -12.69
CA LEU A 26 -8.38 5.58 -13.49
C LEU A 26 -8.68 5.44 -14.99
N HIS A 27 -8.96 4.23 -15.48
CA HIS A 27 -9.35 4.00 -16.87
C HIS A 27 -10.66 4.72 -17.25
N ASN A 28 -11.55 4.93 -16.28
CA ASN A 28 -12.78 5.70 -16.45
C ASN A 28 -12.61 7.22 -16.21
N GLY A 29 -11.37 7.70 -16.09
CA GLY A 29 -11.07 9.12 -15.88
C GLY A 29 -11.34 9.62 -14.46
N ILE A 30 -11.43 8.72 -13.47
CA ILE A 30 -11.65 9.07 -12.07
C ILE A 30 -10.30 9.13 -11.36
N ASN A 31 -9.94 10.31 -10.86
CA ASN A 31 -8.73 10.48 -10.06
C ASN A 31 -8.87 9.83 -8.68
N VAL A 32 -7.84 9.11 -8.25
CA VAL A 32 -7.84 8.39 -6.97
C VAL A 32 -6.67 8.85 -6.10
N TYR A 33 -6.98 9.16 -4.84
CA TYR A 33 -6.01 9.29 -3.76
C TYR A 33 -6.01 7.99 -2.95
N THR A 34 -4.82 7.45 -2.66
CA THR A 34 -4.64 6.22 -1.90
C THR A 34 -3.45 6.29 -0.96
N THR A 35 -3.35 5.31 -0.07
CA THR A 35 -2.31 5.18 0.95
C THR A 35 -1.66 3.79 0.84
N VAL A 36 -0.35 3.73 1.05
CA VAL A 36 0.41 2.47 1.05
C VAL A 36 1.61 2.58 1.98
N ASN A 37 1.86 1.53 2.76
CA ASN A 37 3.11 1.38 3.51
C ASN A 37 4.14 0.66 2.63
N ILE A 38 5.41 1.08 2.71
CA ILE A 38 6.49 0.57 1.84
C ILE A 38 6.70 -0.96 1.92
N GLN A 39 6.33 -1.59 3.04
CA GLN A 39 6.43 -3.03 3.25
C GLN A 39 5.62 -3.88 2.26
N HIS A 40 4.62 -3.26 1.61
CA HIS A 40 3.76 -3.93 0.65
C HIS A 40 4.30 -3.85 -0.79
N ILE A 41 5.31 -3.02 -1.06
CA ILE A 41 5.91 -2.91 -2.40
C ILE A 41 6.73 -4.18 -2.67
N GLU A 42 6.47 -4.84 -3.80
CA GLU A 42 7.06 -6.15 -4.11
C GLU A 42 8.60 -6.15 -4.01
N SER A 43 9.29 -5.17 -4.61
CA SER A 43 10.75 -5.08 -4.53
C SER A 43 11.33 -4.85 -3.13
N LEU A 44 10.55 -4.29 -2.20
CA LEU A 44 10.99 -3.97 -0.84
C LEU A 44 10.62 -5.05 0.18
N ASN A 45 9.72 -5.96 -0.19
CA ASN A 45 9.14 -6.94 0.71
C ASN A 45 10.18 -7.84 1.38
N ASP A 46 11.11 -8.39 0.60
CA ASP A 46 12.14 -9.31 1.10
C ASP A 46 13.08 -8.61 2.09
N VAL A 47 13.41 -7.33 1.84
CA VAL A 47 14.25 -6.53 2.74
C VAL A 47 13.53 -6.27 4.06
N VAL A 48 12.23 -5.95 4.00
CA VAL A 48 11.43 -5.74 5.21
C VAL A 48 11.28 -7.03 6.01
N GLU A 49 11.06 -8.16 5.36
CA GLU A 49 10.96 -9.47 6.03
C GLU A 49 12.28 -9.82 6.72
N VAL A 50 13.45 -9.60 6.08
CA VAL A 50 14.76 -9.84 6.69
C VAL A 50 14.99 -8.97 7.93
N ILE A 51 14.59 -7.70 7.89
CA ILE A 51 14.81 -6.75 9.00
C ILE A 51 13.86 -7.04 10.17
N THR A 52 12.60 -7.36 9.88
CA THR A 52 11.53 -7.43 10.90
C THR A 52 11.20 -8.86 11.34
N GLY A 53 11.54 -9.86 10.53
CA GLY A 53 11.09 -11.24 10.69
C GLY A 53 9.59 -11.45 10.41
N VAL A 54 8.89 -10.43 9.90
CA VAL A 54 7.45 -10.46 9.64
C VAL A 54 7.19 -10.66 8.16
N VAL A 55 6.43 -11.70 7.82
CA VAL A 55 6.00 -12.00 6.45
C VAL A 55 4.81 -11.10 6.07
N VAL A 56 4.94 -10.35 4.99
CA VAL A 56 3.87 -9.49 4.46
C VAL A 56 3.27 -10.13 3.20
N ASN A 57 2.06 -10.68 3.36
CA ASN A 57 1.35 -11.41 2.30
C ASN A 57 0.63 -10.49 1.30
N GLU A 58 0.19 -9.33 1.75
CA GLU A 58 -0.46 -8.35 0.87
C GLU A 58 0.60 -7.53 0.14
N ARG A 59 0.68 -7.70 -1.18
CA ARG A 59 1.67 -7.06 -2.02
C ARG A 59 1.04 -6.22 -3.13
N VAL A 60 1.75 -5.18 -3.56
CA VAL A 60 1.45 -4.36 -4.73
C VAL A 60 2.66 -4.37 -5.68
N PRO A 61 2.45 -4.63 -6.98
CA PRO A 61 3.54 -4.56 -7.96
C PRO A 61 4.15 -3.16 -8.04
N ASP A 62 5.47 -3.09 -8.18
CA ASP A 62 6.22 -1.84 -8.31
C ASP A 62 5.65 -0.91 -9.40
N ARG A 63 5.21 -1.47 -10.53
CA ARG A 63 4.61 -0.69 -11.63
C ARG A 63 3.44 0.21 -11.19
N ILE A 64 2.63 -0.24 -10.22
CA ILE A 64 1.48 0.53 -9.75
C ILE A 64 1.95 1.79 -9.01
N PHE A 65 3.07 1.66 -8.28
CA PHE A 65 3.71 2.79 -7.61
C PHE A 65 4.41 3.70 -8.63
N ASP A 66 5.11 3.14 -9.61
CA ASP A 66 5.83 3.88 -10.66
C ASP A 66 4.90 4.68 -11.59
N GLU A 67 3.69 4.18 -11.83
CA GLU A 67 2.67 4.83 -12.67
C GLU A 67 1.96 5.99 -11.95
N ALA A 68 2.19 6.19 -10.65
CA ALA A 68 1.54 7.26 -9.89
C ALA A 68 2.01 8.65 -10.34
N GLU A 69 1.06 9.52 -10.70
CA GLU A 69 1.36 10.90 -11.12
C GLU A 69 2.02 11.72 -10.00
N THR A 70 1.62 11.50 -8.75
CA THR A 70 2.15 12.23 -7.59
C THR A 70 2.31 11.29 -6.42
N ILE A 71 3.48 11.38 -5.77
CA ILE A 71 3.82 10.60 -4.59
C ILE A 71 4.19 11.57 -3.47
N ALA A 72 3.51 11.45 -2.33
CA ALA A 72 3.83 12.18 -1.12
C ALA A 72 4.37 11.20 -0.07
N LEU A 73 5.64 11.36 0.29
CA LEU A 73 6.24 10.61 1.39
C LEU A 73 5.75 11.20 2.72
N ILE A 74 5.09 10.37 3.52
CA ILE A 74 4.70 10.71 4.89
C ILE A 74 5.73 10.09 5.83
N ASP A 75 6.50 10.94 6.51
CA ASP A 75 7.56 10.53 7.42
C ASP A 75 7.20 10.80 8.88
N ILE A 76 7.72 9.96 9.78
CA ILE A 76 7.62 10.09 11.23
C ILE A 76 8.83 9.45 11.89
N ALA A 77 9.40 10.10 12.89
CA ALA A 77 10.51 9.53 13.63
C ALA A 77 10.07 8.21 14.32
N PRO A 78 10.90 7.15 14.33
CA PRO A 78 10.52 5.88 14.93
C PRO A 78 10.05 5.99 16.39
N ARG A 79 10.69 6.88 17.16
CA ARG A 79 10.32 7.14 18.55
C ARG A 79 8.88 7.67 18.68
N ASP A 80 8.52 8.65 17.86
CA ASP A 80 7.19 9.25 17.88
C ASP A 80 6.10 8.26 17.47
N LEU A 81 6.39 7.38 16.51
CA LEU A 81 5.45 6.32 16.11
C LEU A 81 5.23 5.29 17.23
N ILE A 82 6.30 4.92 17.95
CA ILE A 82 6.23 4.02 19.12
C ILE A 82 5.42 4.69 20.25
N ASP A 83 5.69 5.97 20.54
CA ASP A 83 4.96 6.71 21.56
C ASP A 83 3.47 6.83 21.21
N ARG A 84 3.14 7.03 19.92
CA ARG A 84 1.75 6.99 19.43
C ARG A 84 1.10 5.64 19.63
N LEU A 85 1.81 4.54 19.37
CA LEU A 85 1.28 3.18 19.55
C LEU A 85 0.94 2.90 21.03
N HIS A 86 1.75 3.40 21.97
CA HIS A 86 1.53 3.22 23.41
C HIS A 86 0.45 4.15 24.00
N ALA A 87 0.08 5.22 23.29
CA ALA A 87 -0.97 6.14 23.71
C ALA A 87 -2.40 5.63 23.42
N TRP A 88 -2.52 4.45 22.79
CA TRP A 88 -3.79 3.79 22.48
C TRP A 88 -4.20 2.79 23.57
#